data_AF-A0A150NPY7-F1
#
_entry.id   AF-A0A150NPY7-F1
#
_cell.length_a   1.000
_cell.length_b   1.000
_cell.length_c   1.000
_cell.angle_alpha   90.00
_cell.angle_beta   90.00
_cell.angle_gamma   90.00
#
_symmetry.space_group_name_H-M   'P 1'
#
loop_
_entity.id
_entity.type
_entity.pdbx_description
1 polymer ?
#
loop_
_entity_poly.entity_id
_entity_poly.type
_entity_poly.pdbx_seq_one_letter_code
_entity_poly.pdbx_strand_id
1 'polypeptide(L)'
;MGISLALLVLIIIALVMNKASQFFLPHKVFFILTWMIYALAFKMLGVSVHALQLTNMAPNHLLTGFPTIDLLGIYPSWEGLVSQLIFVVIVLIVTFRQGEE
;
A
#
# COMPACT_ATOMS: atom_id res chain seq x y z
N MET A 1 44.41 20.41 -3.77
CA MET A 1 44.11 19.16 -4.51
C MET A 1 42.78 18.52 -4.09
N GLY A 2 42.31 18.64 -2.84
CA GLY A 2 41.01 18.08 -2.43
C GLY A 2 39.76 18.72 -3.07
N ILE A 3 39.77 20.02 -3.33
CA ILE A 3 38.60 20.74 -3.88
C ILE A 3 38.29 20.29 -5.31
N SER A 4 39.31 20.13 -6.16
CA SER A 4 39.13 19.64 -7.53
C SER A 4 38.56 18.21 -7.56
N LEU A 5 39.00 17.35 -6.63
CA LEU A 5 38.47 16.00 -6.52
C LEU A 5 37.01 16.00 -6.04
N ALA A 6 36.68 16.83 -5.04
CA ALA A 6 35.32 16.97 -4.53
C ALA A 6 34.35 17.49 -5.62
N LEU A 7 34.78 18.47 -6.43
CA LEU A 7 34.02 18.96 -7.58
C LEU A 7 33.75 17.86 -8.61
N LEU A 8 34.74 17.02 -8.88
CA LEU A 8 34.62 15.92 -9.83
C LEU A 8 33.59 14.88 -9.35
N VAL A 9 33.63 14.54 -8.06
CA VAL A 9 32.63 13.64 -7.43
C VAL A 9 31.22 14.24 -7.48
N LEU A 10 31.07 15.52 -7.17
CA LEU A 10 29.77 16.20 -7.23
C LEU A 10 29.18 16.19 -8.64
N ILE A 11 30.00 16.39 -9.68
CA ILE A 11 29.55 16.33 -11.08
C ILE A 11 29.07 14.91 -11.44
N ILE A 12 29.80 13.87 -11.03
CA ILE A 12 29.40 12.47 -11.27
C ILE A 12 28.06 12.19 -10.57
N ILE A 13 27.91 12.57 -9.30
CA ILE A 13 26.66 12.40 -8.55
C ILE A 13 25.52 13.15 -9.23
N ALA A 14 25.73 14.39 -9.66
CA ALA A 14 24.73 15.19 -10.34
C ALA A 14 24.26 14.54 -11.65
N LEU A 15 25.18 13.98 -12.46
CA LEU A 15 24.84 13.26 -13.69
C LEU A 15 24.04 11.98 -13.42
N VAL A 16 24.46 11.21 -12.40
CA VAL A 16 23.77 9.99 -11.98
C VAL A 16 22.37 10.32 -11.48
N MET A 17 22.23 11.32 -10.60
CA MET A 17 20.93 11.76 -10.08
C MET A 17 20.01 12.27 -11.17
N ASN A 18 20.52 13.06 -12.13
CA ASN A 18 19.68 13.61 -13.20
C ASN A 18 19.16 12.50 -14.13
N LYS A 19 20.01 11.52 -14.45
CA LYS A 19 19.62 10.37 -15.28
C LYS A 19 18.69 9.40 -14.53
N ALA A 20 18.92 9.19 -13.23
CA ALA A 20 18.03 8.40 -12.38
C ALA A 20 16.67 9.10 -12.20
N SER A 21 16.63 10.41 -11.94
CA SER A 21 15.40 11.18 -11.74
C SER A 21 14.51 11.23 -13.00
N GLN A 22 15.07 11.08 -14.20
CA GLN A 22 14.27 10.92 -15.42
C GLN A 22 13.57 9.57 -15.49
N PHE A 23 14.17 8.51 -14.94
CA PHE A 23 13.54 7.18 -14.85
C PHE A 23 12.56 7.11 -13.69
N PHE A 24 12.93 7.69 -12.54
CA PHE A 24 12.12 7.83 -11.34
C PHE A 24 11.42 9.18 -11.34
N LEU A 25 10.45 9.38 -12.23
CA LEU A 25 9.55 10.53 -12.12
C LEU A 25 8.86 10.44 -10.75
N PRO A 26 9.14 11.35 -9.79
CA PRO A 26 8.68 11.20 -8.42
C PRO A 26 7.17 11.01 -8.35
N HIS A 27 6.42 11.75 -9.17
CA HIS A 27 4.97 11.63 -9.28
C HIS A 27 4.48 10.21 -9.60
N LYS A 28 5.13 9.50 -10.54
CA LYS A 28 4.75 8.12 -10.89
C LYS A 28 5.10 7.13 -9.78
N VAL A 29 6.24 7.35 -9.12
CA VAL A 29 6.69 6.50 -8.01
C VAL A 29 5.74 6.64 -6.82
N PHE A 30 5.43 7.87 -6.42
CA PHE A 30 4.49 8.14 -5.33
C PHE A 30 3.10 7.56 -5.62
N PHE A 31 2.61 7.65 -6.86
CA PHE A 31 1.35 7.01 -7.24
C PHE A 31 1.36 5.50 -7.00
N ILE A 32 2.38 4.79 -7.48
CA ILE A 32 2.53 3.34 -7.27
C ILE A 32 2.65 3.01 -5.78
N LEU A 33 3.42 3.80 -5.03
CA LEU A 33 3.60 3.61 -3.59
C LEU A 33 2.29 3.78 -2.83
N THR A 34 1.49 4.80 -3.15
CA THR A 34 0.16 5.02 -2.53
C THR A 34 -0.75 3.82 -2.76
N TRP A 35 -0.83 3.32 -3.99
CA TRP A 35 -1.59 2.11 -4.31
C TRP A 35 -1.09 0.87 -3.57
N MET A 36 0.23 0.72 -3.45
CA MET A 36 0.83 -0.38 -2.70
C MET A 36 0.49 -0.32 -1.21
N ILE A 37 0.50 0.88 -0.61
CA ILE A 37 0.10 1.09 0.78
C ILE A 37 -1.38 0.73 0.98
N TYR A 38 -2.27 1.14 0.07
CA TYR A 38 -3.68 0.77 0.14
C TYR A 38 -3.90 -0.75 0.05
N ALA A 39 -3.21 -1.43 -0.87
CA ALA A 39 -3.29 -2.88 -0.99
C ALA A 39 -2.76 -3.61 0.26
N LEU A 40 -1.66 -3.14 0.84
CA LEU A 40 -1.10 -3.71 2.07
C LEU A 40 -2.00 -3.47 3.27
N ALA A 41 -2.57 -2.27 3.41
CA ALA A 41 -3.51 -1.95 4.48
C ALA A 41 -4.78 -2.82 4.39
N PHE A 42 -5.33 -3.03 3.19
CA PHE A 42 -6.45 -3.93 2.96
C PHE A 42 -6.15 -5.36 3.44
N LYS A 43 -4.99 -5.89 3.07
CA LYS A 43 -4.55 -7.23 3.48
C LYS A 43 -4.39 -7.32 5.00
N MET A 44 -3.69 -6.35 5.60
CA MET A 44 -3.43 -6.34 7.04
C MET A 44 -4.73 -6.26 7.84
N LEU A 45 -5.71 -5.49 7.37
CA LEU A 45 -7.03 -5.40 7.99
C LEU A 45 -7.69 -6.78 8.08
N GLY A 46 -7.76 -7.51 6.96
CA GLY A 46 -8.36 -8.84 6.93
C GLY A 46 -7.63 -9.86 7.82
N VAL A 47 -6.30 -9.86 7.78
CA VAL A 47 -5.47 -10.71 8.67
C VAL A 47 -5.67 -10.36 10.15
N SER A 48 -5.76 -9.07 10.49
CA SER A 48 -6.02 -8.63 11.87
C SER A 48 -7.41 -9.01 12.37
N VAL A 49 -8.45 -8.86 11.56
CA VAL A 49 -9.81 -9.29 11.92
C VAL A 49 -9.84 -10.80 12.14
N HIS A 50 -9.22 -11.56 11.24
CA HIS A 50 -9.13 -13.00 11.39
C HIS A 50 -8.34 -13.40 12.66
N ALA A 51 -7.24 -12.71 12.96
CA ALA A 51 -6.48 -12.93 14.20
C ALA A 51 -7.33 -12.68 15.45
N LEU A 52 -8.17 -11.64 15.45
CA LEU A 52 -9.10 -11.36 16.55
C LEU A 52 -10.20 -12.42 16.68
N GLN A 53 -10.62 -13.01 15.56
CA GLN A 53 -11.58 -14.13 15.57
C GLN A 53 -10.95 -15.39 16.16
N LEU A 54 -9.68 -15.67 15.85
CA LEU A 54 -8.94 -16.80 16.43
C LEU A 54 -8.71 -16.64 17.94
N THR A 55 -8.58 -15.41 18.45
CA THR A 55 -8.47 -15.13 19.89
C THR A 55 -9.81 -15.01 20.60
N ASN A 56 -10.94 -15.27 19.92
CA ASN A 56 -12.30 -15.05 20.44
C ASN A 56 -12.57 -13.61 20.93
N MET A 57 -11.79 -12.64 20.46
CA MET A 57 -11.96 -11.22 20.78
C MET A 57 -12.94 -10.52 19.84
N ALA A 58 -13.16 -11.08 18.64
CA ALA A 58 -14.15 -10.59 17.69
C ALA A 58 -15.19 -11.68 17.37
N PRO A 59 -16.45 -11.31 17.13
CA PRO A 59 -17.44 -12.25 16.63
C PRO A 59 -16.99 -12.81 15.27
N ASN A 60 -17.33 -14.08 15.04
CA ASN A 60 -16.97 -14.81 13.84
C ASN A 60 -18.23 -15.37 13.17
N HIS A 61 -18.93 -14.52 12.43
CA HIS A 61 -20.04 -14.97 11.59
C HIS A 61 -19.47 -15.51 10.29
N LEU A 62 -19.13 -16.81 10.31
CA LEU A 62 -18.54 -17.51 9.19
C LEU A 62 -19.49 -17.54 7.98
N LEU A 63 -18.95 -17.19 6.82
CA LEU A 63 -19.64 -17.28 5.54
C LEU A 63 -19.37 -18.65 4.92
N THR A 64 -20.27 -19.60 5.16
CA THR A 64 -20.14 -20.96 4.63
C THR A 64 -20.20 -20.95 3.09
N GLY A 65 -19.16 -21.50 2.44
CA GLY A 65 -19.05 -21.56 0.98
C GLY A 65 -18.24 -20.45 0.32
N PHE A 66 -17.64 -19.53 1.10
CA PHE A 66 -16.74 -18.50 0.56
C PHE A 66 -15.27 -18.92 0.63
N PRO A 67 -14.45 -18.70 -0.42
CA PRO A 67 -13.05 -19.12 -0.43
C PRO A 67 -12.18 -18.24 0.48
N THR A 68 -11.22 -18.88 1.17
CA THR A 68 -10.14 -18.17 1.87
C THR A 68 -9.02 -17.86 0.90
N ILE A 69 -8.55 -16.61 0.89
CA ILE A 69 -7.40 -16.16 0.06
C ILE A 69 -6.37 -15.52 0.99
N ASP A 70 -5.44 -16.32 1.51
CA ASP A 70 -4.38 -15.86 2.42
C ASP A 70 -3.48 -14.78 1.80
N LEU A 71 -3.30 -14.84 0.47
CA LEU A 71 -2.49 -13.85 -0.25
C LEU A 71 -3.06 -12.43 -0.11
N LEU A 72 -4.38 -12.30 -0.20
CA LEU A 72 -5.12 -11.05 -0.11
C LEU A 72 -5.61 -10.76 1.32
N GLY A 73 -5.44 -11.70 2.25
CA GLY A 73 -5.99 -11.60 3.60
C GLY A 73 -7.51 -11.68 3.64
N ILE A 74 -8.12 -12.38 2.68
CA ILE A 74 -9.58 -12.55 2.62
C ILE A 74 -9.94 -13.83 3.35
N TYR A 75 -10.68 -13.67 4.46
CA TYR A 75 -11.17 -14.75 5.29
C TYR A 75 -12.71 -14.80 5.23
N PRO A 76 -13.33 -15.99 5.33
CA PRO A 76 -14.77 -16.17 5.17
C PRO A 76 -15.53 -15.74 6.42
N SER A 77 -15.48 -14.44 6.76
CA SER A 77 -16.22 -13.84 7.86
C SER A 77 -16.89 -12.53 7.47
N TRP A 78 -18.12 -12.31 7.94
CA TRP A 78 -18.87 -11.09 7.64
C TRP A 78 -18.15 -9.83 8.16
N GLU A 79 -17.58 -9.90 9.35
CA GLU A 79 -16.86 -8.79 9.97
C GLU A 79 -15.62 -8.40 9.14
N GLY A 80 -14.88 -9.40 8.65
CA GLY A 80 -13.72 -9.19 7.80
C GLY A 80 -14.10 -8.58 6.45
N LEU A 81 -15.11 -9.16 5.79
CA LEU A 81 -15.55 -8.69 4.48
C LEU A 81 -16.17 -7.29 4.53
N VAL A 82 -17.00 -6.99 5.53
CA VAL A 82 -17.63 -5.68 5.68
C VAL A 82 -16.58 -4.61 5.98
N SER A 83 -15.63 -4.88 6.87
CA SER A 83 -14.56 -3.92 7.19
C SER A 83 -13.62 -3.67 6.01
N GLN A 84 -13.29 -4.71 5.24
CA GLN A 84 -12.57 -4.61 3.98
C GLN A 84 -13.35 -3.81 2.92
N LEU A 85 -14.67 -3.99 2.82
CA LEU A 85 -15.52 -3.25 1.89
C LEU A 85 -15.59 -1.76 2.26
N ILE A 86 -15.75 -1.43 3.55
CA ILE A 86 -15.72 -0.04 4.05
C ILE A 86 -14.37 0.61 3.71
N PHE A 87 -13.26 -0.11 3.93
CA PHE A 87 -11.93 0.40 3.59
C PHE A 87 -11.80 0.73 2.10
N VAL A 88 -12.26 -0.17 1.21
CA VAL A 88 -12.23 0.07 -0.24
C VAL A 88 -13.08 1.28 -0.63
N VAL A 89 -14.27 1.43 -0.05
CA VAL A 89 -15.13 2.60 -0.32
C VAL A 89 -14.44 3.90 0.09
N ILE A 90 -13.80 3.94 1.27
CA ILE A 90 -13.03 5.11 1.72
C ILE A 90 -11.87 5.41 0.78
N VAL A 91 -11.08 4.39 0.41
CA VAL A 91 -9.95 4.55 -0.53
C VAL A 91 -10.43 5.10 -1.87
N LEU A 92 -11.55 4.59 -2.40
CA LEU A 92 -12.14 5.10 -3.63
C LEU A 92 -12.55 6.57 -3.49
N ILE A 93 -13.29 6.94 -2.45
CA ILE A 93 -13.70 8.33 -2.21
C ILE A 93 -12.48 9.26 -2.12
N VAL A 94 -11.47 8.88 -1.34
CA VAL A 94 -10.25 9.69 -1.18
C VAL A 94 -9.50 9.82 -2.51
N THR A 95 -9.35 8.72 -3.25
CA THR A 95 -8.65 8.70 -4.54
C THR A 95 -9.38 9.54 -5.58
N PHE A 96 -10.71 9.46 -5.65
CA PHE A 96 -11.51 10.29 -6.54
C PHE A 96 -11.39 11.78 -6.22
N ARG A 97 -11.45 12.15 -4.93
CA ARG A 97 -11.29 13.56 -4.51
C ARG A 97 -9.89 14.11 -4.78
N GLN A 98 -8.85 13.27 -4.70
CA GLN A 98 -7.47 13.68 -5.00
C GLN A 98 -7.18 13.76 -6.51
N GLY A 99 -7.99 13.11 -7.36
CA GLY A 99 -7.87 13.19 -8.81
C GLY A 99 -8.53 14.43 -9.43
N GLU A 100 -9.19 15.28 -8.62
CA GLU A 100 -9.83 16.53 -9.05
C GLU A 100 -8.93 17.77 -8.89
N GLU A 101 -7.68 17.61 -8.44
CA GLU A 101 -6.63 18.66 -8.43
C GLU A 101 -5.57 18.42 -9.52
#